data_AF-A0A959RZ51-F1
#
_entry.id   AF-A0A959RZ51-F1
#
_cell.length_a   1.000
_cell.length_b   1.000
_cell.length_c   1.000
_cell.angle_alpha   90.00
_cell.angle_beta   90.00
_cell.angle_gamma   90.00
#
_symmetry.space_group_name_H-M   'P 1'
#
loop_
_entity.id
_entity.type
_entity.pdbx_description
1 polymer ?
#
loop_
_entity_poly.entity_id
_entity_poly.type
_entity_poly.pdbx_seq_one_letter_code
_entity_poly.pdbx_strand_id
1 'polypeptide(L)'
;MKRTKYSFVLFYLIIFVQVFSSYGQELNVNSKSEISDAVIQKAVSILPHERQYEWQKNEFTGFIHFGVNTFTGREWGTGFEDPKIFHPTNLDTDQWCKAIKSAEMKLIILT
;
A
#
# COMPACT_ATOMS: atom_id res chain seq x y z
N MET A 1 -11.69 44.98 -50.85
CA MET A 1 -11.81 43.57 -50.38
C MET A 1 -10.60 43.09 -49.54
N LYS A 2 -10.03 43.94 -48.66
CA LYS A 2 -8.89 43.57 -47.78
C LYS A 2 -9.16 43.74 -46.28
N ARG A 3 -10.17 44.53 -45.88
CA ARG A 3 -10.52 44.82 -44.47
C ARG A 3 -11.07 43.63 -43.68
N THR A 4 -11.82 42.72 -44.32
CA THR A 4 -12.41 41.56 -43.64
C THR A 4 -11.38 40.48 -43.27
N LYS A 5 -10.32 40.31 -44.07
CA LYS A 5 -9.28 39.28 -43.80
C LYS A 5 -8.47 39.55 -42.54
N TYR A 6 -8.14 40.82 -42.25
CA TYR A 6 -7.43 41.20 -41.02
C TYR A 6 -8.31 41.09 -39.77
N SER A 7 -9.62 41.27 -39.90
CA SER A 7 -10.57 41.11 -38.79
C SER A 7 -10.66 39.66 -38.31
N PHE A 8 -10.63 38.68 -39.23
CA PHE A 8 -10.62 37.26 -38.85
C PHE A 8 -9.29 36.82 -38.24
N VAL A 9 -8.17 37.32 -38.76
CA VAL A 9 -6.84 37.03 -38.20
C VAL A 9 -6.70 37.60 -36.79
N LEU A 10 -7.17 38.82 -36.56
CA LEU A 10 -7.13 39.44 -35.23
C LEU A 10 -8.03 38.71 -34.23
N PHE A 11 -9.20 38.24 -34.66
CA PHE A 11 -10.10 37.45 -33.83
C PHE A 11 -9.49 36.09 -33.45
N TYR A 12 -8.87 35.38 -34.40
CA TYR A 12 -8.16 34.13 -34.12
C TYR A 12 -6.92 34.35 -33.24
N LEU A 13 -6.20 35.45 -33.40
CA LEU A 13 -5.07 35.80 -32.54
C LEU A 13 -5.51 36.05 -31.10
N ILE A 14 -6.63 36.74 -30.89
CA ILE A 14 -7.21 36.99 -29.56
C ILE A 14 -7.65 35.68 -28.91
N ILE A 15 -8.35 34.80 -29.65
CA ILE A 15 -8.73 33.48 -29.14
C ILE A 15 -7.48 32.67 -28.81
N PHE A 16 -6.47 32.68 -29.68
CA PHE A 16 -5.23 31.94 -29.45
C PHE A 16 -4.48 32.43 -28.20
N VAL A 17 -4.40 33.76 -27.98
CA VAL A 17 -3.78 34.35 -26.79
C VAL A 17 -4.57 34.06 -25.51
N GLN A 18 -5.91 34.07 -25.57
CA GLN A 18 -6.76 33.72 -24.43
C GLN A 18 -6.65 32.24 -24.07
N VAL A 19 -6.65 31.36 -25.07
CA VAL A 19 -6.48 29.93 -24.89
C VAL A 19 -5.07 29.63 -24.36
N PHE A 20 -4.02 30.25 -24.91
CA PHE A 20 -2.66 30.11 -24.39
C PHE A 20 -2.50 30.65 -22.97
N SER A 21 -3.15 31.76 -22.60
CA SER A 21 -3.13 32.27 -21.22
C SER A 21 -3.86 31.33 -20.24
N SER A 22 -4.91 30.63 -20.72
CA SER A 22 -5.59 29.59 -19.95
C SER A 22 -4.73 28.33 -19.76
N TYR A 23 -3.89 27.98 -20.74
CA TYR A 23 -2.96 26.85 -20.64
C TYR A 23 -1.63 27.21 -19.96
N GLY A 24 -1.27 28.49 -19.93
CA GLY A 24 -0.06 29.04 -19.29
C GLY A 24 -0.22 29.35 -17.81
N GLN A 25 -1.15 28.70 -17.11
CA GLN A 25 -1.07 28.59 -15.66
C GLN A 25 0.16 27.71 -15.37
N GLU A 26 1.30 28.33 -15.09
CA GLU A 26 2.38 27.65 -14.39
C GLU A 26 1.76 26.99 -13.14
N LEU A 27 1.88 25.66 -13.03
CA LEU A 27 1.68 25.00 -11.76
C LEU A 27 2.69 25.65 -10.81
N ASN A 28 2.20 26.56 -9.98
CA ASN A 28 2.99 27.15 -8.92
C ASN A 28 3.28 26.00 -7.94
N VAL A 29 4.40 25.30 -8.15
CA VAL A 29 4.96 24.27 -7.25
C VAL A 29 5.55 24.99 -6.02
N ASN A 30 4.71 25.81 -5.39
CA ASN A 30 4.97 26.46 -4.13
C ASN A 30 3.72 26.45 -3.23
N SER A 31 2.62 25.82 -3.66
CA SER A 31 1.63 25.29 -2.74
C SER A 31 2.17 23.98 -2.16
N LYS A 32 2.91 24.09 -1.07
CA LYS A 32 2.87 23.06 -0.02
C LYS A 32 1.39 22.71 0.12
N SER A 33 0.96 21.53 -0.33
CA SER A 33 -0.47 21.20 -0.41
C SER A 33 -1.10 21.50 0.95
N GLU A 34 -1.93 22.52 1.02
CA GLU A 34 -2.54 22.97 2.28
C GLU A 34 -3.53 21.88 2.68
N ILE A 35 -3.05 20.89 3.43
CA ILE A 35 -3.90 19.91 4.08
C ILE A 35 -4.84 20.72 4.95
N SER A 36 -6.14 20.68 4.62
CA SER A 36 -7.12 21.50 5.32
C SER A 36 -7.16 21.15 6.81
N ASP A 37 -7.43 22.14 7.65
CA ASP A 37 -7.57 21.94 9.10
C ASP A 37 -8.58 20.85 9.44
N ALA A 38 -9.62 20.67 8.62
CA ALA A 38 -10.58 19.58 8.75
C ALA A 38 -9.95 18.19 8.59
N VAL A 39 -8.99 18.02 7.68
CA VAL A 39 -8.26 16.77 7.50
C VAL A 39 -7.33 16.50 8.68
N ILE A 40 -6.66 17.55 9.18
CA ILE A 40 -5.80 17.45 10.37
C ILE A 40 -6.64 17.03 11.59
N GLN A 41 -7.78 17.67 11.82
CA GLN A 41 -8.69 17.34 12.92
C GLN A 41 -9.23 15.91 12.84
N LYS A 42 -9.54 15.45 11.62
CA LYS A 42 -9.95 14.08 11.41
C LYS A 42 -8.81 13.09 11.70
N ALA A 43 -7.57 13.40 11.30
CA ALA A 43 -6.44 12.51 11.51
C ALA A 43 -6.12 12.31 13.00
N VAL A 44 -6.13 13.39 13.80
CA VAL A 44 -5.80 13.32 15.23
C VAL A 44 -6.88 12.64 16.09
N SER A 45 -8.11 12.53 15.58
CA SER A 45 -9.24 11.93 16.30
C SER A 45 -9.42 10.43 16.03
N ILE A 46 -8.64 9.84 15.12
CA ILE A 46 -8.70 8.40 14.83
C ILE A 46 -7.93 7.64 15.91
N LEU A 47 -8.64 6.78 16.65
CA LEU A 47 -8.08 5.92 17.69
C LEU A 47 -8.23 4.44 17.31
N PRO A 48 -7.31 3.56 17.76
CA PRO A 48 -7.49 2.13 17.59
C PRO A 48 -8.67 1.62 18.43
N HIS A 49 -9.37 0.62 17.93
CA HIS A 49 -10.24 -0.21 18.76
C HIS A 49 -9.41 -0.99 19.79
N GLU A 50 -10.02 -1.38 20.91
CA GLU A 50 -9.35 -2.14 21.98
C GLU A 50 -8.58 -3.36 21.44
N ARG A 51 -9.18 -4.14 20.54
CA ARG A 51 -8.51 -5.30 19.91
C ARG A 51 -7.26 -4.95 19.10
N GLN A 52 -7.23 -3.76 18.47
CA GLN A 52 -6.06 -3.29 17.72
C GLN A 52 -4.97 -2.83 18.67
N TYR A 53 -5.37 -2.21 19.79
CA TYR A 53 -4.45 -1.82 20.85
C TYR A 53 -3.82 -3.04 21.53
N GLU A 54 -4.61 -4.05 21.89
CA GLU A 54 -4.11 -5.33 22.42
C GLU A 54 -3.21 -6.05 21.42
N TRP A 55 -3.56 -6.03 20.12
CA TRP A 55 -2.68 -6.57 19.09
C TRP A 55 -1.33 -5.83 19.04
N GLN A 56 -1.35 -4.49 19.09
CA GLN A 56 -0.16 -3.64 19.06
C GLN A 56 0.79 -3.92 20.24
N LYS A 57 0.26 -4.25 21.43
CA LYS A 57 1.05 -4.64 22.61
C LYS A 57 1.86 -5.93 22.43
N ASN A 58 1.57 -6.74 21.41
CA ASN A 58 2.38 -7.92 21.13
C ASN A 58 3.77 -7.53 20.60
N GLU A 59 3.92 -6.36 19.97
CA GLU A 59 5.16 -5.76 19.44
C GLU A 59 5.95 -6.62 18.44
N PHE A 60 6.41 -7.79 18.88
CA PHE A 60 7.16 -8.76 18.10
C PHE A 60 6.42 -10.11 18.02
N THR A 61 6.10 -10.52 16.81
CA THR A 61 5.33 -11.75 16.52
C THR A 61 6.05 -12.61 15.49
N GLY A 62 5.81 -13.92 15.55
CA GLY A 62 6.39 -14.91 14.65
C GLY A 62 5.39 -15.37 13.59
N PHE A 63 5.92 -15.70 12.42
CA PHE A 63 5.15 -16.30 11.33
C PHE A 63 5.85 -17.58 10.86
N ILE A 64 5.14 -18.70 10.90
CA ILE A 64 5.66 -20.01 10.46
C ILE A 64 5.02 -20.37 9.12
N HIS A 65 5.84 -20.46 8.09
CA HIS A 65 5.45 -21.03 6.81
C HIS A 65 5.79 -22.51 6.80
N PHE A 66 4.77 -23.37 6.88
CA PHE A 66 4.96 -24.81 6.89
C PHE A 66 3.81 -25.51 6.20
N GLY A 67 4.12 -26.38 5.24
CA GLY A 67 3.10 -27.09 4.49
C GLY A 67 3.69 -27.92 3.36
N VAL A 68 2.86 -28.28 2.39
CA VAL A 68 3.26 -29.05 1.20
C VAL A 68 4.46 -28.40 0.48
N ASN A 69 4.48 -27.07 0.44
CA ASN A 69 5.55 -26.26 -0.15
C ASN A 69 6.93 -26.49 0.48
N THR A 70 6.99 -26.82 1.77
CA THR A 70 8.23 -27.21 2.45
C THR A 70 8.86 -28.45 1.82
N PHE A 71 8.05 -29.35 1.26
CA PHE A 71 8.50 -30.60 0.65
C PHE A 71 8.73 -30.48 -0.86
N THR A 72 8.13 -29.49 -1.52
CA THR A 72 8.37 -29.21 -2.95
C THR A 72 9.49 -28.20 -3.20
N GLY A 73 9.93 -27.47 -2.16
CA GLY A 73 10.93 -26.41 -2.28
C GLY A 73 10.42 -25.20 -3.06
N ARG A 74 9.11 -24.92 -3.00
CA ARG A 74 8.46 -23.82 -3.72
C ARG A 74 7.89 -22.80 -2.75
N GLU A 75 8.02 -21.52 -3.09
CA GLU A 75 7.34 -20.44 -2.36
C GLU A 75 5.82 -20.47 -2.61
N TRP A 76 5.40 -20.74 -3.86
CA TRP A 76 4.00 -20.86 -4.25
C TRP A 76 3.71 -22.24 -4.81
N GLY A 77 2.63 -22.86 -4.30
CA GLY A 77 2.15 -24.15 -4.79
C GLY A 77 1.42 -24.00 -6.11
N THR A 78 1.34 -25.10 -6.85
CA THR A 78 0.49 -25.22 -8.04
C THR A 78 -0.96 -25.57 -7.69
N GLY A 79 -1.19 -26.12 -6.50
CA GLY A 79 -2.49 -26.61 -6.04
C GLY A 79 -2.79 -28.06 -6.46
N PHE A 80 -1.87 -28.71 -7.18
CA PHE A 80 -2.00 -30.08 -7.68
C PHE A 80 -0.93 -31.02 -7.12
N GLU A 81 -0.18 -30.57 -6.12
CA GLU A 81 0.78 -31.40 -5.40
C GLU A 81 0.09 -32.65 -4.82
N ASP A 82 0.72 -33.82 -4.92
CA ASP A 82 0.23 -35.03 -4.27
C ASP A 82 0.29 -34.85 -2.75
N PRO A 83 -0.83 -34.93 -2.00
CA PRO A 83 -0.83 -34.76 -0.55
C PRO A 83 0.11 -35.71 0.19
N LYS A 84 0.46 -36.87 -0.40
CA LYS A 84 1.38 -37.83 0.20
C LYS A 84 2.80 -37.29 0.40
N ILE A 85 3.20 -36.25 -0.33
CA ILE A 85 4.52 -35.64 -0.15
C ILE A 85 4.63 -34.89 1.18
N PHE A 86 3.50 -34.49 1.76
CA PHE A 86 3.46 -33.90 3.09
C PHE A 86 3.62 -35.01 4.13
N HIS A 87 4.87 -35.32 4.45
CA HIS A 87 5.23 -36.41 5.35
C HIS A 87 6.37 -35.98 6.30
N PRO A 88 6.09 -35.12 7.28
CA PRO A 88 7.11 -34.75 8.25
C PRO A 88 7.45 -35.93 9.16
N THR A 89 8.74 -36.26 9.28
CA THR A 89 9.21 -37.45 10.02
C THR A 89 9.47 -37.20 11.50
N ASN A 90 9.87 -35.98 11.88
CA ASN A 90 10.25 -35.59 13.24
C ASN A 90 9.62 -34.24 13.62
N LEU A 91 8.32 -34.06 13.36
CA LEU A 91 7.63 -32.82 13.68
C LEU A 91 7.51 -32.64 15.21
N ASP A 92 8.08 -31.56 15.73
CA ASP A 92 7.93 -31.13 17.11
C ASP A 92 7.51 -29.66 17.15
N THR A 93 6.21 -29.41 17.31
CA THR A 93 5.66 -28.04 17.38
C THR A 93 5.98 -27.35 18.71
N ASP A 94 6.28 -28.11 19.78
CA ASP A 94 6.71 -27.54 21.04
C ASP A 94 8.12 -26.95 20.91
N GLN A 95 8.98 -27.56 20.09
CA GLN A 95 10.28 -27.00 19.75
C GLN A 95 10.14 -25.63 19.06
N TRP A 96 9.15 -25.45 18.18
CA TRP A 96 8.87 -24.15 17.55
C TRP A 96 8.45 -23.11 18.59
N CYS A 97 7.50 -23.46 19.45
CA CYS A 97 7.02 -22.59 20.52
C CYS A 97 8.15 -22.21 21.49
N LYS A 98 9.05 -23.14 21.83
CA LYS A 98 10.23 -22.87 22.67
C LYS A 98 11.18 -21.88 22.01
N ALA A 99 11.49 -22.08 20.73
CA ALA A 99 12.38 -21.19 19.98
C ALA A 99 11.80 -19.76 19.89
N ILE A 100 10.52 -19.66 19.53
CA ILE A 100 9.80 -18.38 19.42
C ILE A 100 9.73 -17.67 20.77
N LYS A 101 9.42 -18.40 21.84
CA LYS A 101 9.42 -17.84 23.20
C LYS A 101 10.81 -17.38 23.63
N SER A 102 11.87 -18.10 23.27
CA SER A 102 13.25 -17.69 23.56
C SER A 102 13.69 -16.44 22.79
N ALA A 103 13.05 -16.16 21.65
CA ALA A 103 13.19 -14.91 20.90
C ALA A 103 12.26 -13.79 21.39
N GLU A 104 11.56 -13.99 22.52
CA GLU A 104 10.63 -13.04 23.15
C GLU A 104 9.40 -12.65 22.32
N MET A 105 9.10 -13.37 21.24
CA MET A 105 7.88 -13.18 20.44
C MET A 105 6.62 -13.52 21.24
N LYS A 106 5.54 -12.74 21.06
CA LYS A 106 4.30 -12.83 21.85
C LYS A 106 3.15 -13.59 21.18
N LEU A 107 3.23 -13.76 19.86
CA LEU A 107 2.18 -14.42 19.05
C LEU A 107 2.82 -15.21 17.91
N ILE A 108 2.17 -16.30 17.49
CA ILE A 108 2.54 -17.09 16.31
C ILE A 108 1.36 -17.10 15.35
N ILE A 109 1.62 -16.85 14.08
CA ILE A 109 0.69 -17.08 12.97
C ILE A 109 1.23 -18.23 12.12
N LEU A 110 0.38 -19.21 11.82
CA LEU A 110 0.69 -20.38 11.00
C LEU A 110 -0.08 -20.31 9.68
N THR A 111 0.57 -20.69 8.58
CA THR A 111 -0.04 -20.77 7.23
C THR A 111 -1.07 -21.87 7.09
#